data_AF-A0A6P0N7D2-F1
#
_entry.id   AF-A0A6P0N7D2-F1
#
_cell.length_a   1.000
_cell.length_b   1.000
_cell.length_c   1.000
_cell.angle_alpha   90.00
_cell.angle_beta   90.00
_cell.angle_gamma   90.00
#
_symmetry.space_group_name_H-M   'P 1'
#
loop_
_entity.id
_entity.type
_entity.pdbx_description
1 polymer ?
#
loop_
_entity_poly.entity_id
_entity_poly.type
_entity_poly.pdbx_seq_one_letter_code
_entity_poly.pdbx_strand_id
1 'polypeptide(L)' 'MSSEIVNWIVFQEPTELSQAQIQTFAQVFPMNARPVQKLNRRFLLESE' A
#
# COMPACT_ATOMS: atom_id res chain seq x y z
N MET A 1 -18.20 7.15 -0.04
CA MET A 1 -18.23 6.26 -1.22
C MET A 1 -16.81 6.13 -1.72
N SER A 2 -16.24 4.93 -1.79
CA SER A 2 -14.91 4.73 -2.36
C SER A 2 -15.05 4.61 -3.87
N SER A 3 -14.20 5.26 -4.66
CA SER A 3 -14.12 4.99 -6.11
C SER A 3 -13.65 3.55 -6.32
N GLU A 4 -14.34 2.81 -7.21
CA GLU A 4 -14.10 1.36 -7.39
C GLU A 4 -13.27 1.03 -8.64
N ILE A 5 -13.25 1.92 -9.63
CA ILE A 5 -12.67 1.70 -10.97
C ILE A 5 -11.22 2.20 -11.02
N VAL A 6 -10.42 1.83 -10.02
CA VAL A 6 -9.00 2.19 -9.95
C VAL A 6 -8.16 1.04 -10.51
N ASN A 7 -7.27 1.35 -11.45
CA ASN A 7 -6.25 0.41 -11.90
C ASN A 7 -5.08 0.40 -10.90
N TRP A 8 -4.82 -0.74 -10.25
CA TRP A 8 -3.77 -0.89 -9.26
C TRP A 8 -2.54 -1.55 -9.87
N ILE A 9 -1.40 -0.88 -9.75
CA ILE A 9 -0.08 -1.42 -10.08
C ILE A 9 0.79 -1.21 -8.83
N VAL A 10 1.33 -2.30 -8.29
CA VAL A 10 2.19 -2.28 -7.10
C VAL A 10 3.51 -2.91 -7.50
N PHE A 11 4.60 -2.17 -7.36
CA PHE A 11 5.94 -2.69 -7.63
C PHE A 11 6.31 -3.76 -6.60
N GLN A 12 6.93 -4.84 -7.08
CA GLN A 12 7.37 -5.95 -6.23
C GLN A 12 8.62 -5.60 -5.42
N GLU A 13 9.54 -4.84 -6.02
CA GLU A 13 10.75 -4.36 -5.35
C GLU A 13 10.45 -3.10 -4.52
N PRO A 14 10.63 -3.15 -3.18
CA PRO A 14 10.48 -1.98 -2.34
C PRO A 14 11.68 -1.03 -2.53
N THR A 15 11.44 0.27 -2.37
CA THR A 15 12.53 1.24 -2.20
C THR A 15 12.95 1.32 -0.74
N GLU A 16 14.24 1.44 -0.49
CA GLU A 16 14.79 1.50 0.86
C GLU A 16 14.70 2.91 1.47
N LEU A 17 14.47 2.95 2.79
CA LEU A 17 14.52 4.15 3.62
C LEU A 17 15.23 3.81 4.94
N SER A 18 15.93 4.79 5.51
CA SER A 18 16.55 4.60 6.82
C SER A 18 15.50 4.52 7.94
N GLN A 19 15.86 3.83 9.03
CA GLN A 19 15.00 3.74 10.22
C GLN A 19 14.64 5.12 10.79
N ALA A 20 15.58 6.06 10.78
CA ALA A 20 15.34 7.43 11.27
C ALA A 20 14.28 8.17 10.44
N GLN A 21 14.28 7.98 9.12
CA GLN A 21 13.26 8.56 8.23
C GLN A 21 11.88 7.96 8.50
N ILE A 22 11.78 6.63 8.66
CA ILE A 22 10.52 5.93 8.95
C ILE A 22 9.92 6.43 10.28
N GLN A 23 10.75 6.56 11.32
CA GLN A 23 10.30 7.03 12.63
C GLN A 23 9.82 8.48 12.57
N THR A 24 10.55 9.35 11.86
CA THR A 24 10.15 10.76 11.68
C THR A 24 8.79 10.85 10.98
N PHE A 25 8.57 10.04 9.94
CA PHE A 25 7.28 9.99 9.25
C PHE A 25 6.14 9.55 10.18
N ALA A 26 6.36 8.50 10.98
CA ALA A 26 5.36 7.94 11.90
C ALA A 26 5.00 8.88 13.08
N GLN A 27 5.83 9.89 13.36
CA GLN A 27 5.50 10.94 14.35
C GLN A 27 4.53 11.99 13.79
N VAL A 28 4.60 12.26 12.48
CA VAL A 28 3.76 13.27 11.82
C VAL A 28 2.40 12.69 11.45
N PHE A 29 2.35 11.44 11.01
CA PHE A 29 1.12 10.77 10.61
C PHE A 29 0.77 9.63 11.58
N PRO A 30 -0.47 9.56 12.08
CA PRO A 30 -0.94 8.41 12.85
C PRO A 30 -0.98 7.16 11.95
N MET A 31 -1.25 5.98 12.55
CA MET A 31 -1.48 4.74 11.78
C MET A 31 -2.75 4.87 10.92
N ASN A 32 -2.57 5.38 9.69
CA ASN A 32 -3.63 5.71 8.75
C ASN A 32 -3.78 4.68 7.62
N ALA A 33 -3.07 3.56 7.71
CA ALA A 33 -3.21 2.45 6.79
C ALA A 33 -4.62 1.84 6.91
N ARG A 34 -5.39 1.87 5.82
CA ARG A 34 -6.70 1.21 5.77
C ARG A 34 -6.51 -0.31 5.90
N PRO A 35 -7.35 -1.02 6.67
CA PRO A 35 -7.28 -2.48 6.76
C PRO A 35 -7.42 -3.15 5.39
N VAL A 36 -6.75 -4.30 5.21
CA VAL A 36 -6.88 -5.11 4.00
C VAL A 36 -8.34 -5.48 3.75
N GLN A 37 -8.75 -5.42 2.48
CA GLN A 37 -10.13 -5.72 2.06
C GLN A 37 -10.18 -7.09 1.40
N LYS A 38 -11.33 -7.77 1.48
CA LYS A 38 -11.54 -9.07 0.83
C LYS A 38 -11.27 -8.98 -0.68
N LEU A 39 -10.60 -9.99 -1.23
CA LEU A 39 -10.30 -10.05 -2.66
C LEU A 39 -11.56 -10.29 -3.50
N ASN A 40 -12.55 -11.01 -2.96
CA ASN A 40 -13.78 -11.44 -3.63
C ASN A 40 -13.45 -12.24 -4.91
N ARG A 41 -14.00 -11.88 -6.07
CA ARG A 41 -13.79 -12.55 -7.36
C ARG A 41 -12.69 -11.90 -8.22
N ARG A 42 -11.82 -11.09 -7.61
CA ARG A 42 -10.70 -10.42 -8.31
C ARG A 42 -9.48 -11.34 -8.32
N PHE A 43 -8.68 -11.26 -9.37
CA PHE A 43 -7.39 -11.94 -9.46
C PHE A 43 -6.26 -10.96 -9.15
N LEU A 44 -5.22 -11.44 -8.46
CA LEU A 44 -3.94 -10.74 -8.39
C LEU A 44 -3.11 -11.23 -9.57
N LEU A 45 -2.69 -10.29 -10.42
CA LEU A 45 -1.81 -10.58 -11.55
C LEU A 45 -0.38 -10.16 -11.17
N GLU A 46 0.59 -10.97 -11.57
CA GLU A 46 2.01 -10.71 -11.37
C GLU A 46 2.68 -10.67 -12.75
N SER A 47 3.56 -9.70 -12.96
CA SER A 47 4.44 -9.66 -14.12
C SER A 47 5.66 -10.55 -13.85
N GLU A 48 6.11 -11.27 -14.88
CA GLU A 48 7.43 -11.95 -14.84
C GLU A 48 8.59 -10.96 -14.68
#